data_AF-A0A1X0R5R1-F1
#
_entry.id   AF-A0A1X0R5R1-F1
#
_cell.length_a   1.000
_cell.length_b   1.000
_cell.length_c   1.000
_cell.angle_alpha   90.00
_cell.angle_beta   90.00
_cell.angle_gamma   90.00
#
_symmetry.space_group_name_H-M   'P 1'
#
loop_
_entity.id
_entity.type
_entity.pdbx_description
1 polymer ?
#
loop_
_entity_poly.entity_id
_entity_poly.type
_entity_poly.pdbx_seq_one_letter_code
_entity_poly.pdbx_strand_id
1 'polypeptide(L)'
;MQQPIQQTGRLDFLSNASQLMFNVCPSLSRFYMSEFQQALIEYELKPTKQMERSACQSCGEIAIPGLNTAVRVIQKNRKERKKKQLRAKNLIETTCLTCSRVKLYHGSFKNKLHQKKEEIGIVKQEPEVKKKKNKGKNNNLKALLAKQQQKEKKPNNNNSSLLGDFLSCL
;
A
#
# COMPACT_ATOMS: atom_id res chain seq x y z
N MET A 1 17.71 32.36 -8.83
CA MET A 1 16.82 31.51 -9.66
C MET A 1 17.69 30.48 -10.38
N GLN A 2 17.99 29.36 -9.73
CA GLN A 2 18.80 28.29 -10.34
C GLN A 2 17.89 27.39 -11.19
N GLN A 3 18.41 26.92 -12.32
CA GLN A 3 17.63 26.22 -13.34
C GLN A 3 17.35 24.75 -12.93
N PRO A 4 16.12 24.25 -13.09
CA PRO A 4 15.71 22.93 -12.60
C PRO A 4 16.43 21.77 -13.31
N ILE A 5 16.89 21.95 -14.55
CA ILE A 5 17.51 20.90 -15.37
C ILE A 5 18.90 20.52 -14.86
N GLN A 6 19.69 21.48 -14.36
CA GLN A 6 21.03 21.20 -13.83
C GLN A 6 20.95 20.54 -12.44
N GLN A 7 19.89 20.82 -11.68
CA GLN A 7 19.68 20.30 -10.34
C GLN A 7 19.31 18.81 -10.34
N THR A 8 18.50 18.36 -11.31
CA THR A 8 18.16 16.94 -11.45
C THR A 8 19.36 16.11 -11.86
N GLY A 9 20.21 16.62 -12.77
CA GLY A 9 21.43 15.91 -13.18
C GLY A 9 22.40 15.64 -12.03
N ARG A 10 22.56 16.58 -11.09
CA ARG A 10 23.39 16.37 -9.88
C ARG A 10 22.80 15.29 -8.97
N LEU A 11 21.50 15.32 -8.72
CA LEU A 11 20.82 14.33 -7.87
C LEU A 11 20.91 12.92 -8.47
N ASP A 12 20.72 12.79 -9.78
CA ASP A 12 20.87 11.52 -10.49
C ASP A 12 22.30 11.01 -10.45
N PHE A 13 23.29 11.90 -10.66
CA PHE A 13 24.71 11.56 -10.52
C PHE A 13 25.03 11.03 -9.12
N LEU A 14 24.66 11.75 -8.06
CA LEU A 14 24.95 11.35 -6.67
C LEU A 14 24.30 10.01 -6.33
N SER A 15 23.04 9.81 -6.73
CA SER A 15 22.32 8.56 -6.51
C SER A 15 23.00 7.39 -7.25
N ASN A 16 23.34 7.56 -8.52
CA ASN A 16 23.99 6.51 -9.31
C ASN A 16 25.42 6.20 -8.82
N ALA A 17 26.20 7.23 -8.53
CA ALA A 17 27.56 7.08 -7.99
C ALA A 17 27.54 6.31 -6.67
N SER A 18 26.61 6.61 -5.77
CA SER A 18 26.49 5.88 -4.51
C SER A 18 26.27 4.37 -4.74
N GLN A 19 25.36 3.99 -5.65
CA GLN A 19 25.02 2.60 -5.93
C GLN A 19 26.19 1.84 -6.56
N LEU A 20 26.91 2.48 -7.47
CA LEU A 20 28.10 1.89 -8.11
C LEU A 20 29.23 1.68 -7.09
N MET A 21 29.46 2.65 -6.22
CA MET A 21 30.55 2.59 -5.24
C MET A 21 30.25 1.66 -4.07
N PHE A 22 29.01 1.23 -3.85
CA PHE A 22 28.65 0.39 -2.71
C PHE A 22 29.46 -0.90 -2.63
N ASN A 23 29.66 -1.58 -3.75
CA ASN A 23 30.40 -2.85 -3.79
C ASN A 23 31.91 -2.67 -3.65
N VAL A 24 32.45 -1.50 -4.04
CA VAL A 24 33.89 -1.21 -4.01
C VAL A 24 34.29 -0.62 -2.66
N CYS A 25 33.55 0.40 -2.22
CA CYS A 25 33.84 1.17 -1.02
C CYS A 25 32.52 1.70 -0.40
N PRO A 26 31.96 0.98 0.60
CA PRO A 26 30.71 1.37 1.26
C PRO A 26 30.77 2.76 1.91
N SER A 27 31.93 3.16 2.44
CA SER A 27 32.12 4.49 3.04
C SER A 27 31.96 5.63 2.03
N LEU A 28 32.49 5.45 0.81
CA LEU A 28 32.34 6.45 -0.25
C LEU A 28 30.92 6.47 -0.82
N SER A 29 30.28 5.30 -0.95
CA SER A 29 28.85 5.20 -1.26
C SER A 29 28.00 6.00 -0.28
N ARG A 30 28.27 5.84 1.02
CA ARG A 30 27.60 6.57 2.10
C ARG A 30 27.79 8.08 1.98
N PHE A 31 29.00 8.54 1.64
CA PHE A 31 29.28 9.95 1.41
C PHE A 31 28.43 10.53 0.27
N TYR A 32 28.39 9.88 -0.90
CA TYR A 32 27.57 10.35 -2.02
C TYR A 32 26.08 10.39 -1.69
N MET A 33 25.59 9.40 -0.96
CA MET A 33 24.19 9.35 -0.55
C MET A 33 23.85 10.36 0.55
N SER A 34 24.79 10.70 1.45
CA SER A 34 24.58 11.81 2.39
C SER A 34 24.53 13.16 1.69
N GLU A 35 25.40 13.38 0.70
CA GLU A 35 25.37 14.59 -0.15
C GLU A 35 24.06 14.68 -0.94
N PHE A 36 23.56 13.56 -1.44
CA PHE A 36 22.25 13.49 -2.09
C PHE A 36 21.12 13.91 -1.14
N GLN A 37 21.12 13.42 0.11
CA GLN A 37 20.13 13.80 1.11
C GLN A 37 20.21 15.29 1.48
N GLN A 38 21.42 15.85 1.59
CA GLN A 38 21.61 17.27 1.84
C GLN A 38 21.10 18.13 0.67
N ALA A 39 21.42 17.74 -0.57
CA ALA A 39 20.94 18.44 -1.76
C ALA A 39 19.40 18.42 -1.86
N LEU A 40 18.74 17.32 -1.46
CA LEU A 40 17.28 17.27 -1.38
C LEU A 40 16.71 18.28 -0.36
N ILE A 41 17.39 18.47 0.78
CA ILE A 41 17.00 19.43 1.80
C ILE A 41 17.22 20.86 1.29
N GLU A 42 18.38 21.14 0.69
CA GLU A 42 18.75 22.46 0.16
C GLU A 42 17.77 22.94 -0.92
N TYR A 43 17.35 22.04 -1.80
CA TYR A 43 16.40 22.36 -2.88
C TYR A 43 14.93 22.20 -2.48
N GLU A 44 14.66 21.85 -1.21
CA GLU A 44 13.31 21.57 -0.69
C GLU A 44 12.52 20.54 -1.51
N LEU A 45 13.23 19.59 -2.14
CA LEU A 45 12.64 18.56 -2.97
C LEU A 45 12.26 17.34 -2.14
N LYS A 46 11.02 16.86 -2.33
CA LYS A 46 10.56 15.61 -1.72
C LYS A 46 10.91 14.42 -2.61
N PRO A 47 11.79 13.52 -2.17
CA PRO A 47 12.07 12.30 -2.92
C PRO A 47 10.82 11.41 -3.03
N THR A 48 10.79 10.57 -4.08
CA THR A 48 9.75 9.56 -4.19
C THR A 48 9.87 8.54 -3.06
N LYS A 49 8.75 7.95 -2.63
CA LYS A 49 8.74 6.92 -1.56
C LYS A 49 9.64 5.72 -1.85
N GLN A 50 9.94 5.45 -3.12
CA GLN A 50 10.86 4.40 -3.52
C GLN A 50 12.31 4.81 -3.23
N MET A 51 12.68 6.04 -3.59
CA MET A 51 14.00 6.60 -3.31
C MET A 51 14.25 6.80 -1.81
N GLU A 52 13.24 7.17 -1.03
CA GLU A 52 13.38 7.27 0.44
C GLU A 52 13.67 5.92 1.12
N ARG A 53 13.30 4.82 0.47
CA ARG A 53 13.48 3.46 0.96
C ARG A 53 14.77 2.82 0.46
N SER A 54 15.39 3.36 -0.59
CA SER A 54 16.65 2.86 -1.13
C SER A 54 17.86 3.25 -0.28
N ALA A 55 17.70 4.14 0.71
CA ALA A 55 18.77 4.53 1.61
C ALA A 55 18.30 4.77 3.06
N CYS A 56 19.25 4.66 3.99
CA CYS A 56 19.05 5.00 5.38
C CYS A 56 19.12 6.53 5.56
N GLN A 57 18.12 7.10 6.24
CA GLN A 57 18.03 8.55 6.47
C GLN A 57 18.92 9.07 7.62
N SER A 58 19.48 8.18 8.45
CA SER A 58 20.44 8.60 9.49
C SER A 58 21.86 8.57 8.98
N CYS A 59 22.29 7.43 8.45
CA CYS A 59 23.67 7.22 8.09
C CYS A 59 23.95 7.52 6.61
N GLY A 60 22.93 7.50 5.73
CA GLY A 60 23.15 7.62 4.29
C GLY A 60 23.58 6.31 3.62
N GLU A 61 23.64 5.19 4.34
CA GLU A 61 23.96 3.90 3.71
C GLU A 61 22.82 3.46 2.76
N ILE A 62 23.16 2.96 1.58
CA ILE A 62 22.17 2.39 0.65
C ILE A 62 21.53 1.18 1.29
N ALA A 63 20.21 1.10 1.32
CA ALA A 63 19.49 0.01 1.96
C ALA A 63 19.31 -1.16 0.98
N ILE A 64 20.17 -2.17 1.09
CA ILE A 64 20.06 -3.42 0.33
C ILE A 64 19.52 -4.53 1.26
N PRO A 65 18.25 -4.95 1.08
CA PRO A 65 17.67 -6.00 1.89
C PRO A 65 18.49 -7.29 1.82
N GLY A 66 18.83 -7.84 2.99
CA GLY A 66 19.60 -9.09 3.10
C GLY A 66 21.13 -8.90 3.15
N LEU A 67 21.66 -7.71 2.81
CA LEU A 67 23.08 -7.41 2.98
C LEU A 67 23.32 -6.54 4.23
N ASN A 68 22.95 -5.27 4.15
CA ASN A 68 23.17 -4.28 5.21
C ASN A 68 21.88 -3.82 5.87
N THR A 69 20.74 -4.33 5.41
CA THR A 69 19.42 -3.98 5.91
C THR A 69 18.62 -5.23 6.17
N ALA A 70 18.19 -5.43 7.42
CA ALA A 70 17.32 -6.54 7.79
C ALA A 70 15.86 -6.10 7.75
N VAL A 71 15.04 -6.82 6.98
CA VAL A 71 13.62 -6.56 6.80
C VAL A 71 12.81 -7.66 7.48
N ARG A 72 11.91 -7.29 8.38
CA ARG A 72 11.04 -8.20 9.12
C ARG A 72 9.57 -7.82 8.95
N VAL A 73 8.69 -8.80 8.91
CA VAL A 73 7.23 -8.56 8.90
C VAL A 73 6.70 -8.79 10.30
N ILE A 74 6.31 -7.71 10.98
CA ILE A 74 5.66 -7.77 12.30
C ILE A 74 4.16 -7.93 12.10
N GLN A 75 3.60 -9.00 12.67
CA GLN A 75 2.16 -9.19 12.81
C GLN A 75 1.74 -8.83 14.23
N LYS A 76 0.87 -7.84 14.41
CA LYS A 76 0.33 -7.53 15.75
C LYS A 76 -0.47 -8.72 16.29
N ASN A 77 -0.15 -9.12 17.52
CA ASN A 77 -0.68 -10.31 18.17
C ASN A 77 -2.22 -10.34 18.23
N ARG A 78 -2.77 -11.53 17.98
CA ARG A 78 -4.21 -11.84 17.88
C ARG A 78 -5.02 -11.51 19.15
N LYS A 79 -4.37 -11.30 20.31
CA LYS A 79 -5.04 -11.01 21.59
C LYS A 79 -5.76 -9.65 21.59
N GLU A 80 -5.24 -8.64 20.89
CA GLU A 80 -5.93 -7.33 20.72
C GLU A 80 -7.04 -7.36 19.66
N ARG A 81 -7.03 -8.36 18.75
CA ARG A 81 -8.02 -8.48 17.66
C ARG A 81 -9.44 -8.77 18.15
N LYS A 82 -9.63 -9.25 19.39
CA LYS A 82 -10.97 -9.51 19.94
C LYS A 82 -11.78 -8.24 20.16
N LYS A 83 -11.15 -7.06 20.30
CA LYS A 83 -11.84 -5.78 20.56
C LYS A 83 -12.18 -4.95 19.31
N LYS A 84 -11.57 -5.22 18.15
CA LYS A 84 -11.88 -4.49 16.89
C LYS A 84 -11.83 -5.44 15.70
N GLN A 85 -12.95 -5.59 14.99
CA GLN A 85 -13.10 -6.43 13.78
C GLN A 85 -12.26 -5.95 12.56
N LEU A 86 -11.47 -4.89 12.72
CA LEU A 86 -10.61 -4.35 11.66
C LEU A 86 -9.37 -5.23 11.52
N ARG A 87 -9.18 -5.78 10.31
CA ARG A 87 -8.01 -6.59 9.95
C ARG A 87 -6.73 -5.81 10.28
N ALA A 88 -5.97 -6.28 11.28
CA ALA A 88 -4.70 -5.66 11.64
C ALA A 88 -3.76 -5.66 10.42
N LYS A 89 -3.23 -4.49 10.05
CA LYS A 89 -2.27 -4.35 8.96
C LYS A 89 -0.96 -5.02 9.33
N ASN A 90 -0.34 -5.69 8.37
CA ASN A 90 1.05 -6.14 8.54
C ASN A 90 1.95 -4.90 8.60
N LEU A 91 2.91 -4.89 9.52
CA LEU A 91 3.94 -3.86 9.60
C LEU A 91 5.22 -4.45 9.05
N ILE A 92 5.94 -3.68 8.25
CA ILE A 92 7.27 -4.05 7.76
C ILE A 92 8.27 -3.21 8.54
N GLU A 93 9.15 -3.88 9.27
CA GLU A 93 10.26 -3.29 9.99
C GLU A 93 11.51 -3.41 9.14
N THR A 94 12.17 -2.28 8.89
CA THR A 94 13.43 -2.19 8.19
C THR A 94 14.47 -1.69 9.16
N THR A 95 15.49 -2.51 9.43
CA THR A 95 16.56 -2.22 10.38
C THR A 95 17.88 -2.08 9.62
N CYS A 96 18.55 -0.95 9.81
CA CYS A 96 19.86 -0.68 9.22
C CYS A 96 20.94 -1.34 10.06
N LEU A 97 21.76 -2.22 9.49
CA LEU A 97 22.78 -2.96 10.22
C LEU A 97 24.05 -2.13 10.49
N THR A 98 24.25 -0.99 9.81
CA THR A 98 25.38 -0.10 10.06
C THR A 98 25.14 0.86 11.22
N CYS A 99 23.93 1.40 11.38
CA CYS A 99 23.62 2.38 12.44
C CYS A 99 22.49 1.96 13.39
N SER A 100 21.97 0.74 13.25
CA SER A 100 20.87 0.19 14.06
C SER A 100 19.56 0.98 14.02
N ARG A 101 19.37 1.89 13.06
CA ARG A 101 18.14 2.68 12.95
C ARG A 101 17.02 1.81 12.39
N VAL A 102 15.88 1.86 13.05
CA VAL A 102 14.68 1.12 12.67
C VAL A 102 13.67 2.06 12.02
N LYS A 103 13.12 1.66 10.88
CA LYS A 103 11.98 2.30 10.22
C LYS A 103 10.82 1.33 10.10
N LEU A 104 9.62 1.81 10.37
CA LEU A 104 8.39 1.03 10.24
C LEU A 104 7.59 1.51 9.03
N TYR A 105 7.22 0.58 8.17
CA TYR A 105 6.35 0.81 7.03
C TYR A 105 5.02 0.09 7.25
N HIS A 106 3.93 0.81 7.03
CA HIS A 106 2.60 0.20 7.03
C HIS A 106 2.40 -0.61 5.76
N GLY A 107 2.24 -1.93 5.91
CA GLY A 107 1.96 -2.86 4.83
C GLY A 107 0.49 -2.88 4.41
N SER A 108 0.21 -3.72 3.41
CA SER A 108 -1.14 -3.94 2.90
C SER A 108 -2.01 -4.75 3.88
N PHE A 109 -3.33 -4.57 3.81
CA PHE A 109 -4.32 -5.40 4.49
C PHE A 109 -4.40 -6.83 3.93
N LYS A 110 -3.63 -7.13 2.88
CA LYS A 110 -3.65 -8.42 2.20
C LYS A 110 -2.76 -9.40 2.96
N ASN A 111 -3.39 -10.39 3.59
CA ASN A 111 -2.72 -11.53 4.21
C ASN A 111 -2.17 -12.52 3.17
N LYS A 112 -2.47 -12.32 1.88
CA LYS A 112 -2.06 -13.19 0.78
C LYS A 112 -1.57 -12.34 -0.37
N LEU A 113 -0.36 -12.61 -0.85
CA LEU A 113 0.06 -12.23 -2.20
C LEU A 113 -0.97 -12.85 -3.16
N HIS A 114 -1.55 -12.05 -4.06
CA HIS A 114 -2.24 -12.66 -5.19
C HIS A 114 -1.17 -13.36 -6.00
N GLN A 115 -1.09 -14.69 -5.88
CA GLN A 115 -0.37 -15.49 -6.84
C GLN A 115 -1.02 -15.18 -8.19
N LYS A 116 -0.35 -14.37 -9.01
CA LYS A 116 -0.69 -14.33 -10.43
C LYS A 116 -0.50 -15.78 -10.89
N LYS A 117 -1.58 -16.41 -11.35
CA LYS A 117 -1.41 -17.60 -12.17
C LYS A 117 -0.67 -17.10 -13.40
N GLU A 118 0.61 -17.41 -13.48
CA GLU A 118 1.34 -17.31 -14.73
C GLU A 118 0.68 -18.32 -15.65
N GLU A 119 -0.26 -17.85 -16.45
CA GLU A 119 -0.72 -18.60 -17.61
C GLU A 119 0.47 -18.60 -18.57
N ILE A 120 1.28 -19.65 -18.47
CA ILE A 120 2.27 -20.00 -19.49
C ILE A 120 1.45 -20.22 -20.76
N GLY A 121 1.44 -19.21 -21.63
CA GLY A 121 0.76 -19.24 -22.92
C GLY A 121 1.43 -20.26 -23.83
N ILE A 122 1.06 -21.53 -23.70
CA ILE A 122 1.29 -22.53 -24.73
C ILE A 122 0.21 -22.28 -25.79
N VAL A 123 0.61 -21.66 -26.90
CA VAL A 123 -0.22 -21.52 -28.10
C VAL A 123 -0.49 -22.94 -28.62
N LYS A 124 -1.69 -23.46 -28.38
CA LYS A 124 -2.26 -24.60 -29.10
C LYS A 124 -3.68 -24.25 -29.53
N GLN A 125 -3.91 -24.45 -30.82
CA GLN A 125 -5.11 -24.15 -31.58
C GLN A 125 -6.35 -24.87 -31.02
N GLU A 126 -7.48 -24.17 -31.01
CA GLU A 126 -8.83 -24.73 -30.88
C GLU A 126 -9.20 -25.55 -32.13
N PRO A 127 -10.24 -26.44 -32.09
CA PRO A 127 -11.38 -26.42 -31.16
C PRO A 127 -11.77 -27.78 -30.56
N GLU A 128 -12.51 -27.77 -29.44
CA GLU A 128 -13.84 -28.43 -29.36
C GLU A 128 -14.52 -28.28 -27.98
N VAL A 129 -15.83 -28.08 -28.08
CA VAL A 129 -16.81 -27.72 -27.05
C VAL A 129 -16.90 -28.74 -25.91
N LYS A 130 -16.69 -28.32 -24.65
CA LYS A 130 -17.28 -28.98 -23.47
C LYS A 130 -17.79 -27.97 -22.44
N LYS A 131 -19.13 -27.91 -22.32
CA LYS A 131 -19.90 -27.16 -21.32
C LYS A 131 -19.40 -27.46 -19.90
N LYS A 132 -18.99 -26.42 -19.15
CA LYS A 132 -18.91 -26.46 -17.67
C LYS A 132 -19.75 -25.34 -17.07
N LYS A 133 -20.62 -25.74 -16.15
CA LYS A 133 -21.65 -24.94 -15.47
C LYS A 133 -21.07 -23.72 -14.75
N ASN A 134 -21.44 -22.52 -15.20
CA ASN A 134 -21.32 -21.31 -14.40
C ASN A 134 -22.37 -21.36 -13.27
N LYS A 135 -21.93 -21.63 -12.04
CA LYS A 135 -22.73 -21.32 -10.84
C LYS A 135 -22.75 -19.80 -10.69
N GLY A 136 -23.68 -19.18 -11.41
CA GLY A 136 -24.02 -17.77 -11.28
C GLY A 136 -24.37 -17.44 -9.83
N LYS A 137 -23.74 -16.41 -9.28
CA LYS A 137 -24.23 -15.72 -8.10
C LYS A 137 -25.46 -14.93 -8.53
N ASN A 138 -26.61 -15.59 -8.58
CA ASN A 138 -27.87 -14.92 -8.78
C ASN A 138 -28.24 -14.22 -7.47
N ASN A 139 -28.03 -12.91 -7.44
CA ASN A 139 -28.64 -12.02 -6.46
C ASN A 139 -30.15 -12.10 -6.66
N ASN A 140 -30.82 -12.96 -5.89
CA ASN A 140 -32.24 -13.22 -6.01
C ASN A 140 -33.04 -11.95 -5.65
N LEU A 141 -33.59 -11.30 -6.68
CA LEU A 141 -34.59 -10.23 -6.59
C LEU A 141 -35.73 -10.56 -5.59
N LYS A 142 -36.06 -11.86 -5.48
CA LYS A 142 -37.01 -12.41 -4.49
C LYS A 142 -36.67 -12.07 -3.04
N ALA A 143 -35.39 -12.00 -2.67
CA ALA A 143 -34.97 -11.65 -1.30
C ALA A 143 -35.14 -10.15 -0.99
N LEU A 144 -35.07 -9.30 -2.02
CA LEU A 144 -35.33 -7.86 -1.88
C LEU A 144 -36.83 -7.56 -1.83
N LEU A 145 -37.63 -8.24 -2.65
CA LEU A 145 -39.09 -8.11 -2.64
C LEU A 145 -39.72 -8.61 -1.32
N ALA A 146 -39.20 -9.69 -0.74
CA ALA A 146 -39.65 -10.18 0.56
C ALA A 146 -39.40 -9.19 1.72
N LYS A 147 -38.37 -8.33 1.61
CA LYS A 147 -38.09 -7.27 2.58
C LYS A 147 -39.02 -6.06 2.47
N GLN A 148 -39.60 -5.81 1.30
CA GLN A 148 -40.60 -4.75 1.12
C GLN A 148 -41.98 -5.17 1.63
N GLN A 149 -42.39 -6.42 1.41
CA GLN A 149 -43.71 -6.90 1.82
C GLN A 149 -43.88 -7.04 3.35
N GLN A 150 -42.79 -7.13 4.11
CA GLN A 150 -42.83 -7.14 5.58
C GLN A 150 -43.15 -5.76 6.20
N LYS A 151 -43.13 -4.67 5.42
CA LYS A 151 -43.53 -3.33 5.91
C LYS A 151 -45.04 -3.07 5.81
N GLU A 152 -45.82 -3.91 5.13
CA GLU A 152 -47.24 -3.60 4.83
C GLU A 152 -48.27 -4.48 5.53
N LYS A 153 -47.88 -5.37 6.46
CA LYS A 153 -48.85 -6.15 7.25
C LYS A 153 -48.67 -5.97 8.76
N LYS A 154 -49.21 -4.86 9.28
CA LYS A 154 -49.76 -4.78 10.64
C LYS A 154 -51.12 -4.09 10.59
N PRO A 155 -52.18 -4.66 11.20
CA PRO A 155 -53.47 -4.01 11.30
C PRO A 155 -53.47 -2.92 12.39
N ASN A 156 -54.13 -1.83 12.01
CA ASN A 156 -54.64 -0.64 12.69
C ASN A 156 -54.80 -0.67 14.23
N ASN A 157 -54.26 0.34 14.94
CA ASN A 157 -55.07 1.20 15.83
C ASN A 157 -54.33 2.49 16.29
N ASN A 158 -55.01 3.61 16.07
CA ASN A 158 -54.94 4.92 16.75
C ASN A 158 -53.73 5.88 16.60
N ASN A 159 -54.07 6.99 15.93
CA ASN A 159 -53.77 8.40 16.21
C ASN A 159 -52.47 9.08 15.74
N SER A 160 -52.74 10.24 15.13
CA SER A 160 -51.95 11.46 14.89
C SER A 160 -50.81 11.45 13.87
N SER A 161 -51.19 11.90 12.68
CA SER A 161 -50.44 12.72 11.72
C SER A 161 -49.46 13.71 12.37
N LEU A 162 -48.21 13.78 11.87
CA LEU A 162 -47.41 15.01 11.84
C LEU A 162 -46.25 14.90 10.81
N LEU A 163 -46.58 14.84 9.52
CA LEU A 163 -45.65 15.20 8.44
C LEU A 163 -46.07 16.56 7.89
N GLY A 164 -45.74 17.62 8.65
CA GLY A 164 -46.16 18.99 8.36
C GLY A 164 -45.07 20.06 8.51
N ASP A 165 -43.78 19.70 8.64
CA ASP A 165 -42.73 20.68 8.99
C ASP A 165 -41.54 20.67 8.02
N PHE A 166 -41.78 20.93 6.73
CA PHE A 166 -40.68 21.18 5.78
C PHE A 166 -40.91 22.33 4.78
N LEU A 167 -41.95 23.15 4.93
CA LEU A 167 -42.22 24.30 4.05
C LEU A 167 -42.73 25.55 4.81
N SER A 168 -41.98 26.02 5.80
CA SER A 168 -42.22 27.32 6.47
C SER A 168 -40.96 28.15 6.70
N CYS A 169 -39.91 27.91 5.91
CA CYS A 169 -38.73 28.78 5.89
C CYS A 169 -38.60 29.46 4.52
N LEU A 170 -39.52 30.39 4.25
CA LEU A 170 -39.45 31.49 3.28
C LEU A 170 -40.56 32.50 3.60
#